data_AF-A0A1J1C9U0-F1
#
_entry.id   AF-A0A1J1C9U0-F1
#
_cell.length_a   1.000
_cell.length_b   1.000
_cell.length_c   1.000
_cell.angle_alpha   90.00
_cell.angle_beta   90.00
_cell.angle_gamma   90.00
#
_symmetry.space_group_name_H-M   'P 1'
#
loop_
_entity.id
_entity.type
_entity.pdbx_description
1 polymer ?
#
loop_
_entity_poly.entity_id
_entity_poly.type
_entity_poly.pdbx_seq_one_letter_code
_entity_poly.pdbx_strand_id
1 'polypeptide(L)' 'MESDDEAQNAIDNINNTDLGGRTLVVNKARPRTERPNRGGYGNRNNNQRSW' A
#
# COMPACT_ATOMS: atom_id res chain seq x y z
N MET A 1 12.10 -1.33 -24.61
CA MET A 1 11.33 -1.85 -23.47
C MET A 1 12.37 -2.15 -22.42
N GLU A 2 12.42 -1.39 -21.31
CA GLU A 2 13.14 -1.79 -20.10
C GLU A 2 12.74 -3.24 -19.81
N SER A 3 13.70 -4.15 -19.85
CA SER A 3 13.35 -5.57 -19.90
C SER A 3 12.78 -5.99 -18.56
N ASP A 4 11.67 -6.73 -18.59
CA ASP A 4 11.10 -7.37 -17.40
C ASP A 4 12.16 -8.24 -16.69
N ASP A 5 13.19 -8.70 -17.43
CA ASP A 5 14.37 -9.41 -16.94
C ASP A 5 15.31 -8.54 -16.09
N GLU A 6 15.54 -7.29 -16.50
CA GLU A 6 16.38 -6.35 -15.73
C GLU A 6 15.69 -5.99 -14.41
N ALA A 7 14.37 -5.83 -14.44
CA ALA A 7 13.56 -5.61 -13.26
C ALA A 7 13.61 -6.81 -12.29
N GLN A 8 13.56 -8.04 -12.80
CA GLN A 8 13.65 -9.24 -11.96
C GLN A 8 15.04 -9.37 -11.31
N ASN A 9 16.11 -9.15 -12.08
CA ASN A 9 17.46 -9.16 -11.54
C ASN A 9 17.66 -8.09 -10.45
N ALA A 10 17.09 -6.90 -10.61
CA ALA A 10 17.17 -5.85 -9.58
C ALA A 10 16.42 -6.25 -8.29
N ILE A 11 15.24 -6.86 -8.42
CA ILE A 11 14.48 -7.40 -7.29
C ILE A 11 15.32 -8.43 -6.53
N ASP A 12 15.91 -9.40 -7.23
CA ASP A 12 16.64 -10.49 -6.58
C ASP A 12 17.90 -10.00 -5.83
N ASN A 13 18.57 -8.96 -6.35
CA ASN A 13 19.80 -8.42 -5.75
C ASN A 13 19.55 -7.41 -4.61
N ILE A 14 18.44 -6.65 -4.65
CA ILE A 14 18.19 -5.53 -3.72
C ILE A 14 17.18 -5.92 -2.63
N ASN A 15 16.32 -6.91 -2.88
CA ASN A 15 15.34 -7.33 -1.89
C ASN A 15 16.02 -7.87 -0.62
N ASN A 16 15.57 -7.39 0.54
CA ASN A 16 16.13 -7.67 1.86
C ASN A 16 17.54 -7.12 2.12
N THR A 17 18.03 -6.18 1.31
CA THR A 17 19.26 -5.45 1.62
C THR A 17 19.04 -4.42 2.73
N ASP A 18 20.05 -4.18 3.55
CA ASP A 18 20.03 -3.09 4.54
C ASP A 18 20.39 -1.76 3.85
N LEU A 19 19.54 -0.76 4.02
CA LEU A 19 19.81 0.61 3.61
C LEU A 19 19.58 1.54 4.80
N GLY A 20 20.67 2.04 5.38
CA GLY A 20 20.61 3.00 6.49
C GLY A 20 19.96 2.42 7.75
N GLY A 21 20.19 1.13 8.03
CA GLY A 21 19.62 0.44 9.20
C GLY A 21 18.17 -0.01 9.02
N ARG A 22 17.66 -0.01 7.78
CA ARG A 22 16.31 -0.48 7.43
C ARG A 22 16.41 -1.48 6.30
N THR A 23 15.82 -2.65 6.48
CA THR A 23 15.70 -3.66 5.44
C THR A 23 14.72 -3.19 4.36
N LEU A 24 15.19 -3.12 3.12
CA LEU A 24 14.36 -2.80 1.96
C LEU A 24 13.61 -4.03 1.48
N VAL A 25 12.35 -3.83 1.11
CA VAL A 25 11.54 -4.87 0.45
C VAL A 25 11.20 -4.39 -0.95
N VAL A 26 11.70 -5.11 -1.95
CA VAL A 26 11.50 -4.78 -3.37
C VAL A 26 10.64 -5.87 -4.00
N ASN A 27 9.53 -5.47 -4.64
CA ASN A 27 8.57 -6.39 -5.26
C ASN A 27 8.14 -5.85 -6.62
N LYS A 28 7.71 -6.75 -7.52
CA LYS A 28 7.04 -6.36 -8.77
C LYS A 28 5.77 -5.58 -8.45
N ALA A 29 5.64 -4.39 -9.04
CA ALA A 29 4.47 -3.55 -8.84
C ALA A 29 3.19 -4.26 -9.31
N ARG A 30 2.15 -4.22 -8.48
CA ARG A 30 0.82 -4.73 -8.81
C ARG A 30 -0.18 -3.57 -8.81
N PRO A 31 -1.22 -3.61 -9.66
CA PRO A 31 -2.27 -2.59 -9.66
C PRO A 31 -2.86 -2.40 -8.26
N ARG A 32 -3.09 -1.14 -7.86
CA ARG A 32 -3.73 -0.84 -6.58
C ARG A 32 -5.20 -1.26 -6.65
N THR A 33 -5.62 -2.17 -5.78
CA THR A 33 -7.04 -2.49 -5.60
C THR A 33 -7.74 -1.37 -4.82
N GLU A 34 -8.99 -1.09 -5.14
CA GLU A 34 -9.82 -0.16 -4.37
C GLU A 34 -9.87 -0.64 -2.92
N ARG A 35 -9.46 0.21 -1.97
CA ARG A 35 -9.53 -0.14 -0.55
C ARG A 35 -11.00 -0.26 -0.18
N PRO A 36 -11.45 -1.36 0.46
CA PRO A 36 -12.83 -1.46 0.89
C PRO A 36 -13.14 -0.25 1.76
N ASN A 37 -14.21 0.46 1.41
CA ASN A 37 -14.66 1.63 2.14
C ASN A 37 -14.95 1.18 3.57
N ARG A 38 -14.06 1.51 4.52
CA ARG A 38 -14.28 1.22 5.95
C ARG A 38 -15.33 2.21 6.43
N GLY A 39 -16.58 1.95 6.07
CA GLY A 39 -17.75 2.73 6.48
C GLY A 39 -17.79 2.78 7.99
N GLY A 40 -17.53 3.95 8.55
CA GLY A 40 -17.36 4.05 9.99
C GLY A 40 -17.11 5.45 10.52
N TYR A 41 -17.68 6.49 9.92
CA TYR A 41 -17.71 7.81 10.55
C TYR A 41 -19.00 8.55 10.19
N GLY A 42 -19.93 8.63 11.15
CA GLY A 42 -20.81 9.80 11.24
C GLY A 42 -22.32 9.63 11.10
N ASN A 43 -22.94 8.51 11.51
CA ASN A 43 -24.38 8.55 11.83
C ASN A 43 -24.58 8.99 13.29
N ARG A 44 -24.34 10.27 13.58
CA ARG A 44 -24.81 10.92 14.81
C ARG A 44 -26.17 11.58 14.55
N ASN A 45 -27.14 10.76 14.12
CA ASN A 45 -28.54 11.16 14.04
C ASN A 45 -29.19 11.04 15.44
N ASN A 46 -28.68 11.80 16.40
CA ASN A 46 -29.35 11.99 17.68
C ASN A 46 -29.25 13.45 18.10
N ASN A 47 -29.94 14.31 17.34
CA ASN A 47 -30.41 15.58 17.86
C ASN A 47 -31.93 15.48 17.98
N GLN A 48 -32.37 14.67 18.94
CA GLN A 48 -33.68 14.72 19.55
C GLN A 48 -33.86 16.09 20.20
N ARG A 49 -34.20 17.11 19.41
CA ARG A 49 -34.68 18.40 19.91
C ARG A 49 -36.15 18.53 19.58
N SER A 50 -36.98 17.98 20.47
CA SER A 50 -38.38 18.39 20.62
C SER A 50 -38.39 19.85 21.07
N TRP A 51 -39.08 20.67 20.28
CA TRP A 51 -39.73 21.88 20.78
C TRP A 51 -40.99 21.49 21.55
#